data_AF-A0A356D211-F1
#
_entry.id   AF-A0A356D211-F1
#
_cell.length_a   1.000
_cell.length_b   1.000
_cell.length_c   1.000
_cell.angle_alpha   90.00
_cell.angle_beta   90.00
_cell.angle_gamma   90.00
#
_symmetry.space_group_name_H-M   'P 1'
#
loop_
_entity.id
_entity.type
_entity.pdbx_description
1 polymer ?
#
loop_
_entity_poly.entity_id
_entity_poly.type
_entity_poly.pdbx_seq_one_letter_code
_entity_poly.pdbx_strand_id
1 'polypeptide(L)'
;MKTASAFHFESLVWDWPIAVYLFLIGISAGLVVIAVLLRQYYPNAASSESTLMRTTLLLAPSTIVIGLLILILHLTRPWTFWKLMFHYSPTSVMSMGVMLFQVYMAVLVIWLAKIFEKEVIALQHRWLPKLTIIPRLLTLLNKVMRTLDITMLVLAVLLGAYTGFLLSALKSYPFLNNPLLPALFLFSGISSGIAVSLIAIALRYRKNIHNQESAFLHRVESFVVWLELFLLAAFFVGLALGDDGKVRSLVAALGGGFWTWWFWIGVIGIGFIIPLALKKWQNRGNGAFRVLLVSGASLLGVFLLRFFVLYAGQLTVA
;
A
#
# COMPACT_ATOMS: atom_id res chain seq x y z
N MET A 1 -37.27 -0.74 14.42
CA MET A 1 -36.04 -1.33 13.85
C MET A 1 -35.56 -0.43 12.72
N LYS A 2 -34.55 0.42 12.96
CA LYS A 2 -33.90 1.15 11.87
C LYS A 2 -33.09 0.11 11.08
N THR A 3 -33.40 -0.06 9.80
CA THR A 3 -32.63 -0.87 8.88
C THR A 3 -31.19 -0.33 8.85
N ALA A 4 -30.28 -0.95 9.59
CA ALA A 4 -28.86 -0.67 9.45
C ALA A 4 -28.52 -0.96 7.98
N SER A 5 -28.18 0.08 7.22
CA SER A 5 -27.70 -0.11 5.86
C SER A 5 -26.29 -0.70 5.97
N ALA A 6 -25.88 -1.52 5.00
CA ALA A 6 -24.58 -2.20 5.05
C ALA A 6 -23.36 -1.23 5.21
N PHE A 7 -23.59 0.06 4.95
CA PHE A 7 -22.60 1.14 5.01
C PHE A 7 -22.79 2.09 6.21
N HIS A 8 -23.88 1.99 6.98
CA HIS A 8 -24.12 2.83 8.16
C HIS A 8 -24.74 2.01 9.29
N PHE A 9 -23.96 1.81 10.36
CA PHE A 9 -24.38 1.13 11.58
C PHE A 9 -23.74 1.79 12.82
N GLU A 10 -24.36 1.63 13.99
CA GLU A 10 -24.02 2.42 15.19
C GLU A 10 -22.59 2.20 15.73
N SER A 11 -21.98 1.04 15.46
CA SER A 11 -20.59 0.75 15.81
C SER A 11 -19.57 1.20 14.76
N LEU A 12 -20.00 1.83 13.66
CA LEU A 12 -19.12 2.30 12.59
C LEU A 12 -18.45 3.60 13.03
N VAL A 13 -17.16 3.52 13.32
CA VAL A 13 -16.31 4.68 13.63
C VAL A 13 -15.53 5.10 12.39
N TRP A 14 -15.23 4.16 11.49
CA TRP A 14 -14.38 4.38 10.32
C TRP A 14 -15.18 4.07 9.05
N ASP A 15 -15.38 5.08 8.20
CA ASP A 15 -16.14 4.96 6.96
C ASP A 15 -15.25 4.62 5.75
N TRP A 16 -15.89 4.45 4.59
CA TRP A 16 -15.25 4.18 3.30
C TRP A 16 -14.07 5.10 2.92
N PRO A 17 -14.02 6.41 3.26
CA PRO A 17 -12.87 7.25 2.90
C PRO A 17 -11.57 6.73 3.52
N ILE A 18 -11.65 6.13 4.72
CA ILE A 18 -10.48 5.57 5.38
C ILE A 18 -9.99 4.33 4.65
N ALA A 19 -10.89 3.48 4.13
CA ALA A 19 -10.48 2.34 3.30
C ALA A 19 -9.73 2.80 2.04
N VAL A 20 -10.17 3.90 1.41
CA VAL A 20 -9.50 4.53 0.26
C VAL A 20 -8.17 5.19 0.64
N TYR A 21 -8.04 5.71 1.86
CA TYR A 21 -6.78 6.22 2.38
C TYR A 21 -5.75 5.10 2.62
N LEU A 22 -6.14 4.03 3.33
CA LEU A 22 -5.28 2.87 3.58
C LEU A 22 -4.87 2.22 2.25
N PHE A 23 -5.87 2.05 1.36
CA PHE A 23 -5.83 2.28 -0.08
C PHE A 23 -4.53 2.78 -0.73
N LEU A 24 -4.47 4.11 -0.77
CA LEU A 24 -3.44 4.87 -1.46
C LEU A 24 -2.08 4.75 -0.76
N ILE A 25 -2.05 4.68 0.58
CA ILE A 25 -0.78 4.50 1.31
C ILE A 25 -0.15 3.14 1.01
N GLY A 26 -0.96 2.09 0.97
CA GLY A 26 -0.46 0.75 0.65
C GLY A 26 0.15 0.68 -0.75
N ILE A 27 -0.42 1.40 -1.73
CA ILE A 27 0.19 1.54 -3.06
C ILE A 27 1.54 2.24 -2.97
N SER A 28 1.61 3.37 -2.26
CA SER A 28 2.86 4.13 -2.12
C SER A 28 3.97 3.31 -1.46
N ALA A 29 3.68 2.71 -0.31
CA ALA A 29 4.59 1.85 0.43
C ALA A 29 5.03 0.66 -0.45
N GLY A 30 4.10 0.00 -1.14
CA GLY A 30 4.40 -1.11 -2.04
C GLY A 30 5.30 -0.72 -3.20
N LEU A 31 5.04 0.41 -3.86
CA LEU A 31 5.88 0.93 -4.94
C LEU A 31 7.30 1.20 -4.47
N VAL A 32 7.46 1.85 -3.32
CA VAL A 32 8.78 2.17 -2.77
C VAL A 32 9.54 0.93 -2.33
N VAL A 33 8.88 -0.03 -1.68
CA VAL A 33 9.50 -1.33 -1.34
C VAL A 33 10.04 -1.99 -2.61
N ILE A 34 9.22 -2.10 -3.64
CA ILE A 34 9.61 -2.78 -4.88
C ILE A 34 10.68 -2.02 -5.65
N ALA A 35 10.63 -0.68 -5.67
CA ALA A 35 11.67 0.14 -6.29
C ALA A 35 13.02 0.01 -5.58
N VAL A 36 13.04 -0.03 -4.25
CA VAL A 36 14.28 -0.27 -3.50
C VAL A 36 14.79 -1.70 -3.69
N LEU A 37 13.92 -2.70 -3.69
CA LEU A 37 14.32 -4.09 -3.94
C LEU A 37 14.89 -4.25 -5.36
N LEU A 38 14.30 -3.61 -6.37
CA LEU A 38 14.85 -3.61 -7.74
C LEU A 38 16.27 -3.03 -7.74
N ARG A 39 16.51 -1.93 -7.03
CA ARG A 39 17.86 -1.33 -6.93
C ARG A 39 18.87 -2.24 -6.24
N GLN A 40 18.46 -2.98 -5.21
CA GLN A 40 19.38 -3.88 -4.49
C GLN A 40 19.74 -5.13 -5.30
N TYR A 41 18.77 -5.74 -5.98
CA TYR A 41 18.99 -6.99 -6.75
C TYR A 41 19.45 -6.75 -8.20
N TYR A 42 19.00 -5.66 -8.81
CA TYR A 42 19.29 -5.32 -10.21
C TYR A 42 19.65 -3.83 -10.39
N PRO A 43 20.82 -3.38 -9.87
CA PRO A 43 21.22 -1.96 -9.93
C PRO A 43 21.21 -1.38 -11.35
N ASN A 44 21.62 -2.17 -12.35
CA ASN A 44 21.70 -1.75 -13.75
C ASN A 44 20.32 -1.51 -14.38
N ALA A 45 19.28 -2.19 -13.90
CA ALA A 45 17.90 -2.03 -14.37
C ALA A 45 17.16 -0.90 -13.63
N ALA A 46 17.67 -0.45 -12.48
CA ALA A 46 17.02 0.54 -11.63
C ALA A 46 17.48 1.99 -11.91
N SER A 47 17.62 2.35 -13.18
CA SER A 47 17.97 3.71 -13.60
C SER A 47 16.76 4.64 -13.63
N SER A 48 16.97 5.96 -13.80
CA SER A 48 15.88 6.94 -13.94
C SER A 48 14.98 6.71 -15.17
N GLU A 49 15.44 5.91 -16.13
CA GLU A 49 14.66 5.50 -17.31
C GLU A 49 13.70 4.35 -17.03
N SER A 50 13.92 3.61 -15.93
CA SER A 50 13.10 2.49 -15.49
C SER A 50 11.64 2.90 -15.35
N THR A 51 10.73 2.05 -15.83
CA THR A 51 9.30 2.36 -15.74
C THR A 51 8.83 2.27 -14.30
N LEU A 52 9.33 1.28 -13.56
CA LEU A 52 9.07 1.17 -12.13
C LEU A 52 9.51 2.43 -11.39
N MET A 53 10.71 2.94 -11.68
CA MET A 53 11.25 4.10 -10.98
C MET A 53 10.48 5.38 -11.29
N ARG A 54 10.11 5.61 -12.56
CA ARG A 54 9.26 6.75 -12.97
C ARG A 54 7.84 6.65 -12.40
N THR A 55 7.29 5.44 -12.34
CA THR A 55 5.99 5.19 -11.72
C THR A 55 6.05 5.50 -10.22
N THR A 56 7.13 5.10 -9.54
CA THR A 56 7.36 5.40 -8.13
C THR A 56 7.53 6.90 -7.88
N LEU A 57 8.27 7.60 -8.74
CA LEU A 57 8.42 9.06 -8.67
C LEU A 57 7.09 9.80 -8.69
N LEU A 58 6.16 9.39 -9.54
CA LEU A 58 4.87 10.05 -9.69
C LEU A 58 3.85 9.57 -8.66
N LEU A 59 3.67 8.25 -8.54
CA LEU A 59 2.57 7.66 -7.79
C LEU A 59 2.84 7.55 -6.29
N ALA A 60 4.07 7.30 -5.85
CA ALA A 60 4.35 7.18 -4.42
C ALA A 60 4.03 8.48 -3.65
N PRO A 61 4.55 9.67 -4.04
CA PRO A 61 4.20 10.90 -3.34
C PRO A 61 2.74 11.33 -3.57
N SER A 62 2.21 11.19 -4.79
CA SER A 62 0.84 11.64 -5.09
C SER A 62 -0.22 10.84 -4.33
N THR A 63 -0.08 9.52 -4.26
CA THR A 63 -1.01 8.67 -3.51
C THR A 63 -0.97 8.97 -2.01
N ILE A 64 0.20 9.28 -1.44
CA ILE A 64 0.28 9.72 -0.04
C ILE A 64 -0.39 11.07 0.17
N VAL A 65 -0.12 12.05 -0.70
CA VAL A 65 -0.73 13.39 -0.57
C VAL A 65 -2.25 13.30 -0.66
N ILE A 66 -2.77 12.55 -1.64
CA ILE A 66 -4.23 12.34 -1.80
C ILE A 66 -4.78 11.57 -0.60
N GLY A 67 -4.10 10.51 -0.15
CA GLY A 67 -4.50 9.77 1.04
C GLY A 67 -4.57 10.65 2.28
N LEU A 68 -3.50 11.38 2.59
CA LEU A 68 -3.44 12.29 3.74
C LEU A 68 -4.51 13.38 3.65
N LEU A 69 -4.80 13.90 2.46
CA LEU A 69 -5.88 14.86 2.25
C LEU A 69 -7.24 14.25 2.61
N ILE A 70 -7.52 13.02 2.17
CA ILE A 70 -8.74 12.29 2.56
C ILE A 70 -8.80 12.10 4.08
N LEU A 71 -7.68 11.72 4.71
CA LEU A 71 -7.60 11.56 6.16
C LEU A 71 -7.91 12.87 6.89
N ILE A 72 -7.26 13.97 6.50
CA ILE A 72 -7.43 15.28 7.15
C ILE A 72 -8.87 15.76 7.02
N LEU A 73 -9.48 15.62 5.84
CA LEU A 73 -10.87 16.02 5.60
C LEU A 73 -11.88 15.15 6.37
N HIS A 74 -11.52 13.90 6.66
CA HIS A 74 -12.36 13.00 7.45
C HIS A 74 -12.28 13.27 8.96
N LEU A 75 -11.26 13.97 9.46
CA LEU A 75 -11.17 14.33 10.88
C LEU A 75 -12.34 15.24 11.29
N THR A 76 -12.84 15.08 12.52
CA THR A 76 -13.90 15.93 13.09
C THR A 76 -13.54 17.43 13.09
N ARG A 77 -12.24 17.76 13.17
CA ARG A 77 -11.72 19.14 13.17
C ARG A 77 -10.50 19.28 12.24
N PRO A 78 -10.70 19.33 10.91
CA PRO A 78 -9.62 19.31 9.92
C PRO A 78 -8.63 20.48 10.12
N TRP A 79 -9.14 21.66 10.46
CA TRP A 79 -8.36 22.88 10.68
C TRP A 79 -7.38 22.80 11.86
N THR A 80 -7.56 21.85 12.78
CA THR A 80 -6.65 21.69 13.94
C THR A 80 -5.53 20.68 13.70
N PHE A 81 -5.51 20.01 12.54
CA PHE A 81 -4.53 18.99 12.21
C PHE A 81 -3.08 19.49 12.31
N TRP A 82 -2.82 20.75 11.98
CA TRP A 82 -1.48 21.34 12.11
C TRP A 82 -0.92 21.23 13.52
N LYS A 83 -1.76 21.21 14.57
CA LYS A 83 -1.29 21.03 15.95
C LYS A 83 -0.66 19.67 16.17
N LEU A 84 -1.21 18.62 15.55
CA LEU A 84 -0.69 17.25 15.58
C LEU A 84 0.65 17.12 14.83
N MET A 85 0.97 18.07 13.94
CA MET A 85 2.26 18.11 13.25
C MET A 85 3.40 18.62 14.13
N PHE A 86 3.10 19.23 15.28
CA PHE A 86 4.12 19.79 16.18
C PHE A 86 4.04 19.24 17.61
N HIS A 87 2.88 18.74 18.05
CA HIS A 87 2.67 18.19 19.39
C HIS A 87 2.46 16.68 19.32
N TYR A 88 3.52 15.93 19.60
CA TYR A 88 3.52 14.48 19.52
C TYR A 88 3.26 13.83 20.88
N SER A 89 2.44 12.79 20.88
CA SER A 89 2.26 11.89 22.02
C SER A 89 2.66 10.46 21.63
N PRO A 90 3.74 9.89 22.20
CA PRO A 90 4.19 8.55 21.84
C PRO A 90 3.22 7.43 22.29
N THR A 91 2.27 7.74 23.17
CA THR A 91 1.25 6.78 23.61
C THR A 91 0.08 6.66 22.62
N SER A 92 -0.08 7.61 21.70
CA SER A 92 -1.14 7.62 20.70
C SER A 92 -0.68 7.01 19.39
N VAL A 93 -1.39 5.97 18.95
CA VAL A 93 -1.11 5.31 17.66
C VAL A 93 -1.23 6.28 16.49
N MET A 94 -2.22 7.18 16.53
CA MET A 94 -2.41 8.19 15.48
C MET A 94 -1.25 9.20 15.45
N SER A 95 -0.73 9.62 16.60
CA SER A 95 0.42 10.54 16.67
C SER A 95 1.71 9.89 16.15
N MET A 96 1.94 8.61 16.44
CA MET A 96 3.07 7.87 15.86
C MET A 96 2.98 7.81 14.33
N GLY A 97 1.77 7.67 13.79
CA GLY A 97 1.51 7.74 12.36
C GLY A 97 1.95 9.06 11.74
N VAL A 98 1.51 10.18 12.31
CA VAL A 98 1.87 11.51 11.81
C VAL A 98 3.39 11.70 11.75
N MET A 99 4.10 11.28 12.80
CA MET A 99 5.58 11.33 12.82
C MET A 99 6.18 10.45 11.71
N LEU A 100 5.68 9.22 11.56
CA LEU A 100 6.13 8.29 10.52
C LEU A 100 5.88 8.84 9.11
N PHE A 101 4.71 9.43 8.84
CA PHE A 101 4.41 10.06 7.54
C PHE A 101 5.33 11.23 7.22
N GLN A 102 5.65 12.09 8.21
CA GLN A 102 6.55 13.21 8.00
C GLN A 102 7.97 12.76 7.67
N VAL A 103 8.52 11.83 8.47
CA VAL A 103 9.86 11.27 8.23
C VAL A 103 9.88 10.54 6.89
N TYR A 104 8.88 9.70 6.61
CA TYR A 104 8.76 8.99 5.34
C TYR A 104 8.75 9.95 4.15
N MET A 105 7.90 10.99 4.17
CA MET A 105 7.82 11.95 3.06
C MET A 105 9.11 12.74 2.88
N ALA A 106 9.76 13.16 3.96
CA ALA A 106 11.03 13.87 3.88
C ALA A 106 12.12 13.00 3.23
N VAL A 107 12.27 11.75 3.70
CA VAL A 107 13.27 10.83 3.15
C VAL A 107 12.89 10.41 1.71
N LEU A 108 11.59 10.24 1.40
CA LEU A 108 11.11 9.93 0.05
C LEU A 108 11.50 11.01 -0.94
N VAL A 109 11.29 12.28 -0.60
CA VAL A 109 11.67 13.40 -1.46
C VAL A 109 13.17 13.43 -1.70
N ILE A 110 13.98 13.24 -0.66
CA ILE A 110 15.46 13.20 -0.78
C ILE A 110 15.90 12.02 -1.66
N TRP A 111 15.30 10.85 -1.44
CA TRP A 111 15.61 9.62 -2.18
C TRP A 111 15.24 9.74 -3.66
N LEU A 112 14.05 10.24 -3.98
CA LEU A 112 13.62 10.50 -5.36
C LEU A 112 14.47 11.59 -6.01
N ALA A 113 14.75 12.69 -5.30
CA ALA A 113 15.60 13.77 -5.83
C ALA A 113 17.00 13.27 -6.20
N LYS A 114 17.52 12.29 -5.45
CA LYS A 114 18.82 11.69 -5.75
C LYS A 114 18.77 10.73 -6.94
N ILE A 115 17.70 9.98 -7.11
CA ILE A 115 17.51 9.08 -8.26
C ILE A 115 17.42 9.85 -9.57
N PHE A 116 16.65 10.93 -9.54
CA PHE A 116 16.39 11.79 -10.67
C PHE A 116 17.29 13.03 -10.63
N GLU A 117 18.57 12.85 -10.24
CA GLU A 117 19.50 13.96 -10.02
C GLU A 117 19.66 14.84 -11.26
N LYS A 118 19.66 14.24 -12.46
CA LYS A 118 19.82 14.95 -13.73
C LYS A 118 18.63 15.87 -13.99
N GLU A 119 17.43 15.35 -13.78
CA GLU A 119 16.17 16.06 -13.93
C GLU A 119 16.03 17.17 -12.88
N VAL A 120 16.45 16.89 -11.64
CA VAL A 120 16.47 17.88 -10.55
C VAL A 120 17.45 19.01 -10.84
N ILE A 121 18.66 18.70 -11.31
CA ILE A 121 19.65 19.70 -11.70
C ILE A 121 19.13 20.54 -12.88
N ALA A 122 18.52 19.91 -13.88
CA ALA A 122 17.90 20.63 -14.99
C ALA A 122 16.77 21.56 -14.53
N LEU A 123 15.91 21.11 -13.60
CA LEU A 123 14.85 21.94 -13.02
C LEU A 123 15.43 23.10 -12.19
N GLN A 124 16.49 22.85 -11.43
CA GLN A 124 17.20 23.85 -10.64
C GLN A 124 17.83 24.92 -11.53
N HIS A 125 18.48 24.56 -12.64
CA HIS A 125 18.99 25.55 -13.60
C HIS A 125 17.87 26.37 -14.24
N ARG A 126 16.69 25.78 -14.46
CA ARG A 126 15.54 26.47 -15.07
C ARG A 126 14.85 27.46 -14.13
N TRP A 127 14.68 27.11 -12.86
CA TRP A 127 13.89 27.92 -11.91
C TRP A 127 14.75 28.68 -10.90
N LEU A 128 15.88 28.13 -10.47
CA LEU A 128 16.71 28.66 -9.37
C LEU A 128 18.22 28.55 -9.69
N PRO A 129 18.72 29.23 -10.74
CA PRO A 129 20.11 29.09 -11.20
C PRO A 129 21.15 29.52 -10.15
N LYS A 130 20.78 30.35 -9.18
CA LYS A 130 21.67 30.84 -8.11
C LYS A 130 21.93 29.81 -6.99
N LEU A 131 21.16 28.73 -6.89
CA LEU A 131 21.30 27.73 -5.83
C LEU A 131 22.29 26.62 -6.19
N THR A 132 23.58 26.94 -6.21
CA THR A 132 24.67 25.97 -6.45
C THR A 132 24.87 24.93 -5.32
N ILE A 133 24.09 25.04 -4.24
CA ILE A 133 24.12 24.13 -3.09
C ILE A 133 23.47 22.78 -3.44
N ILE A 134 22.45 22.76 -4.31
CA ILE A 134 21.69 21.54 -4.65
C ILE A 134 22.59 20.48 -5.31
N PRO A 135 23.40 20.79 -6.34
CA PRO A 135 24.33 19.82 -6.91
C PRO A 135 25.34 19.29 -5.89
N ARG A 136 25.86 20.14 -4.98
CA ARG A 136 26.80 19.73 -3.93
C ARG A 136 26.16 18.78 -2.91
N LEU A 137 24.91 19.01 -2.52
CA LEU A 137 24.16 18.11 -1.64
C LEU A 137 23.92 16.75 -2.32
N LEU A 138 23.50 16.77 -3.59
CA LEU A 138 23.27 15.55 -4.36
C LEU A 138 24.55 14.71 -4.53
N THR A 139 25.71 15.33 -4.72
CA THR A 139 26.99 14.59 -4.77
C THR A 139 27.40 14.03 -3.41
N LEU A 140 27.13 14.73 -2.32
CA LEU A 140 27.40 14.24 -0.95
C LEU A 140 26.54 13.01 -0.61
N LEU A 141 25.29 12.99 -1.08
CA LEU A 141 24.38 11.85 -0.92
C LEU A 141 24.87 10.56 -1.61
N ASN A 142 25.78 10.63 -2.59
CA ASN A 142 26.38 9.42 -3.20
C ASN A 142 27.03 8.51 -2.15
N LYS A 143 27.70 9.09 -1.16
CA LYS A 143 28.38 8.33 -0.10
C LYS A 143 27.41 7.59 0.82
N VAL A 144 26.19 8.12 0.96
CA VAL A 144 25.17 7.63 1.90
C VAL A 144 24.05 6.91 1.16
N MET A 145 24.16 6.69 -0.15
CA MET A 145 23.06 6.18 -0.97
C MET A 145 22.57 4.80 -0.52
N ARG A 146 23.50 3.91 -0.14
CA ARG A 146 23.14 2.59 0.40
C ARG A 146 22.36 2.70 1.70
N THR A 147 22.76 3.60 2.60
CA THR A 147 22.04 3.86 3.85
C THR A 147 20.68 4.47 3.56
N LEU A 148 20.58 5.36 2.57
CA LEU A 148 19.32 5.98 2.15
C LEU A 148 18.34 4.94 1.58
N ASP A 149 18.83 4.02 0.73
CA ASP A 149 18.04 2.90 0.20
C ASP A 149 17.50 2.02 1.34
N ILE A 150 18.35 1.63 2.29
CA ILE A 150 17.93 0.81 3.45
C ILE A 150 16.93 1.57 4.33
N THR A 151 17.19 2.85 4.61
CA THR A 151 16.31 3.68 5.44
C THR A 151 14.94 3.81 4.78
N MET A 152 14.89 4.03 3.47
CA MET A 152 13.64 4.08 2.71
C MET A 152 12.90 2.76 2.71
N LEU A 153 13.60 1.63 2.58
CA LEU A 153 12.98 0.32 2.68
C LEU A 153 12.33 0.11 4.06
N VAL A 154 13.07 0.40 5.14
CA VAL A 154 12.56 0.28 6.51
C VAL A 154 11.35 1.19 6.72
N LEU A 155 11.43 2.45 6.32
CA LEU A 155 10.31 3.40 6.45
C LEU A 155 9.09 2.96 5.62
N ALA A 156 9.27 2.43 4.41
CA ALA A 156 8.17 1.95 3.59
C ALA A 156 7.50 0.70 4.19
N VAL A 157 8.29 -0.22 4.74
CA VAL A 157 7.78 -1.40 5.45
C VAL A 157 7.02 -0.98 6.71
N LEU A 158 7.60 -0.08 7.51
CA LEU A 158 6.95 0.46 8.71
C LEU A 158 5.65 1.18 8.34
N LEU A 159 5.63 1.97 7.27
CA LEU A 159 4.45 2.68 6.80
C LEU A 159 3.33 1.72 6.37
N GLY A 160 3.67 0.71 5.56
CA GLY A 160 2.74 -0.32 5.12
C GLY A 160 2.16 -1.10 6.31
N ALA A 161 2.99 -1.56 7.23
CA ALA A 161 2.56 -2.28 8.42
C ALA A 161 1.76 -1.39 9.39
N TYR A 162 2.11 -0.11 9.52
CA TYR A 162 1.45 0.85 10.39
C TYR A 162 -0.03 1.00 10.06
N THR A 163 -0.39 1.00 8.77
CA THR A 163 -1.80 1.10 8.34
C THR A 163 -2.67 -0.03 8.92
N GLY A 164 -2.15 -1.27 8.95
CA GLY A 164 -2.82 -2.38 9.61
C GLY A 164 -2.70 -2.32 11.14
N PHE A 165 -1.54 -1.90 11.66
CA PHE A 165 -1.34 -1.75 13.11
C PHE A 165 -2.36 -0.81 13.74
N LEU A 166 -2.63 0.31 13.09
CA LEU A 166 -3.59 1.29 13.55
C LEU A 166 -5.03 0.73 13.63
N LEU A 167 -5.41 -0.20 12.75
CA LEU A 167 -6.67 -0.93 12.87
C LEU A 167 -6.61 -1.97 14.00
N SER A 168 -5.50 -2.71 14.12
CA SER A 168 -5.35 -3.74 15.16
C SER A 168 -5.28 -3.20 16.58
N ALA A 169 -4.90 -1.94 16.74
CA ALA A 169 -4.87 -1.26 18.02
C ALA A 169 -6.27 -0.97 18.58
N LEU A 170 -7.34 -1.10 17.77
CA LEU A 170 -8.72 -0.93 18.19
C LEU A 170 -9.19 -2.17 18.98
N LYS A 171 -8.84 -2.21 20.26
CA LYS A 171 -9.12 -3.33 21.18
C LYS A 171 -10.60 -3.70 21.28
N SER A 172 -11.49 -2.73 21.06
CA SER A 172 -12.95 -2.90 21.15
C SER A 172 -13.54 -3.78 20.05
N TYR A 173 -12.80 -4.06 18.98
CA TYR A 173 -13.27 -4.86 17.85
C TYR A 173 -12.47 -6.17 17.75
N PRO A 174 -13.05 -7.32 18.16
CA PRO A 174 -12.36 -8.61 18.19
C PRO A 174 -11.73 -9.04 16.86
N PHE A 175 -12.39 -8.73 15.74
CA PHE A 175 -11.91 -9.04 14.39
C PHE A 175 -10.65 -8.27 14.01
N LEU A 176 -10.60 -6.98 14.35
CA LEU A 176 -9.48 -6.10 14.05
C LEU A 176 -8.29 -6.36 14.98
N ASN A 177 -8.56 -6.72 16.24
CA ASN A 177 -7.54 -7.04 17.25
C ASN A 177 -6.84 -8.39 16.97
N ASN A 178 -6.07 -8.42 15.89
CA ASN A 178 -5.31 -9.56 15.42
C ASN A 178 -3.88 -9.14 15.01
N PRO A 179 -2.83 -9.80 15.53
CA PRO A 179 -1.43 -9.45 15.25
C PRO A 179 -1.01 -9.70 13.80
N LEU A 180 -1.77 -10.45 13.00
CA LEU A 180 -1.49 -10.70 11.58
C LEU A 180 -1.93 -9.57 10.66
N LEU A 181 -2.80 -8.66 11.14
CA LEU A 181 -3.38 -7.58 10.34
C LEU A 181 -2.31 -6.60 9.79
N PRO A 182 -1.31 -6.14 10.58
CA PRO A 182 -0.20 -5.35 10.05
C PRO A 182 0.55 -6.01 8.90
N ALA A 183 0.84 -7.32 9.02
CA ALA A 183 1.56 -8.07 7.99
C ALA A 183 0.71 -8.22 6.73
N LEU A 184 -0.57 -8.55 6.88
CA LEU A 184 -1.53 -8.68 5.78
C LEU A 184 -1.67 -7.36 5.00
N PHE A 185 -1.73 -6.22 5.70
CA PHE A 185 -1.79 -4.89 5.06
C PHE A 185 -0.48 -4.52 4.34
N LEU A 186 0.67 -4.90 4.89
CA LEU A 186 1.96 -4.70 4.25
C LEU A 186 2.06 -5.50 2.94
N PHE A 187 1.80 -6.81 2.97
CA PHE A 187 1.96 -7.67 1.79
C PHE A 187 0.91 -7.38 0.72
N SER A 188 -0.35 -7.11 1.11
CA SER A 188 -1.36 -6.62 0.16
C SER A 188 -0.99 -5.26 -0.43
N GLY A 189 -0.34 -4.37 0.35
CA GLY A 189 0.25 -3.13 -0.13
C GLY A 189 1.33 -3.36 -1.19
N ILE A 190 2.29 -4.25 -0.91
CA ILE A 190 3.33 -4.66 -1.87
C ILE A 190 2.70 -5.22 -3.14
N SER A 191 1.70 -6.10 -3.01
CA SER A 191 0.92 -6.66 -4.12
C SER A 191 0.30 -5.56 -4.99
N SER A 192 -0.35 -4.56 -4.36
CA SER A 192 -0.92 -3.41 -5.08
C SER A 192 0.13 -2.55 -5.79
N GLY A 193 1.31 -2.34 -5.17
CA GLY A 193 2.42 -1.63 -5.80
C GLY A 193 2.99 -2.36 -7.02
N ILE A 194 3.08 -3.70 -6.96
CA ILE A 194 3.48 -4.53 -8.11
C ILE A 194 2.44 -4.43 -9.23
N ALA A 195 1.15 -4.55 -8.90
CA ALA A 195 0.07 -4.46 -9.87
C ALA A 195 0.07 -3.10 -10.60
N VAL A 196 0.22 -1.99 -9.87
CA VAL A 196 0.33 -0.64 -10.44
C VAL A 196 1.56 -0.53 -11.37
N SER A 197 2.69 -1.10 -10.97
CA SER A 197 3.92 -1.08 -11.77
C SER A 197 3.78 -1.87 -13.06
N LEU A 198 3.15 -3.04 -13.01
CA LEU A 198 2.87 -3.87 -14.17
C LEU A 198 1.88 -3.20 -15.14
N ILE A 199 0.86 -2.52 -14.62
CA ILE A 199 -0.06 -1.70 -15.42
C ILE A 199 0.73 -0.57 -16.12
N ALA A 200 1.60 0.14 -15.40
CA ALA A 200 2.40 1.21 -15.99
C ALA A 200 3.34 0.70 -17.10
N ILE A 201 3.98 -0.47 -16.90
CA ILE A 201 4.79 -1.14 -17.93
C ILE A 201 3.94 -1.51 -19.15
N ALA A 202 2.76 -2.09 -18.95
CA ALA A 202 1.86 -2.48 -20.03
C ALA A 202 1.37 -1.26 -20.84
N LEU A 203 1.13 -0.12 -20.18
CA LEU A 203 0.73 1.13 -20.83
C LEU A 203 1.89 1.75 -21.64
N ARG A 204 3.11 1.73 -21.10
CA ARG A 204 4.30 2.33 -21.74
C ARG A 204 4.84 1.48 -22.88
N TYR A 205 4.95 0.17 -22.68
CA TYR A 205 5.58 -0.77 -23.62
C TYR A 205 4.57 -1.77 -24.18
N ARG A 206 3.55 -1.26 -24.89
CA ARG A 206 2.44 -2.07 -25.46
C ARG A 206 2.87 -3.31 -26.26
N LYS A 207 4.06 -3.28 -26.89
CA LYS A 207 4.58 -4.36 -27.75
C LYS A 207 5.77 -5.15 -27.17
N ASN A 208 6.48 -4.63 -26.17
CA ASN A 208 7.70 -5.26 -25.62
C ASN A 208 7.65 -5.27 -24.09
N ILE A 209 6.71 -6.05 -23.56
CA ILE A 209 6.36 -6.08 -22.13
C ILE A 209 7.37 -6.93 -21.33
N HIS A 210 8.08 -7.85 -21.98
CA HIS A 210 9.08 -8.72 -21.35
C HIS A 210 10.44 -8.02 -21.25
N ASN A 211 10.57 -7.18 -20.22
CA ASN A 211 11.83 -6.58 -19.81
C ASN A 211 12.30 -7.24 -18.50
N GLN A 212 13.56 -7.06 -18.13
CA GLN A 212 14.10 -7.57 -16.87
C GLN A 212 13.29 -7.12 -15.64
N GLU A 213 12.70 -5.92 -15.70
CA GLU A 213 11.79 -5.37 -14.69
C GLU A 213 10.51 -6.21 -14.51
N SER A 214 9.82 -6.56 -15.61
CA SER A 214 8.56 -7.31 -15.53
C SER A 214 8.79 -8.75 -15.06
N ALA A 215 9.89 -9.37 -15.48
CA ALA A 215 10.29 -10.69 -14.98
C ALA A 215 10.56 -10.68 -13.47
N PHE A 216 11.23 -9.64 -12.95
CA PHE A 216 11.42 -9.45 -11.52
C PHE A 216 10.07 -9.25 -10.79
N LEU A 217 9.22 -8.35 -11.30
CA LEU A 217 7.91 -8.08 -10.73
C LEU A 217 7.03 -9.33 -10.63
N HIS A 218 6.92 -10.12 -11.71
CA HIS A 218 6.13 -11.37 -11.68
C HIS A 218 6.66 -12.44 -10.72
N ARG A 219 7.98 -12.48 -10.51
CA ARG A 219 8.60 -13.38 -9.52
C ARG A 219 8.21 -12.96 -8.11
N VAL A 220 8.38 -11.68 -7.78
CA VAL A 220 8.02 -11.14 -6.46
C VAL A 220 6.51 -11.23 -6.23
N GLU A 221 5.70 -10.89 -7.23
CA GLU A 221 4.23 -11.01 -7.20
C GLU A 221 3.80 -12.42 -6.83
N SER A 222 4.40 -13.45 -7.45
CA SER A 222 4.05 -14.84 -7.12
C SER A 222 4.29 -15.17 -5.67
N PHE A 223 5.44 -14.74 -5.13
CA PHE A 223 5.78 -14.99 -3.74
C PHE A 223 4.83 -14.24 -2.79
N VAL A 224 4.57 -12.96 -3.08
CA VAL A 224 3.70 -12.10 -2.26
C VAL A 224 2.27 -12.61 -2.24
N VAL A 225 1.70 -13.03 -3.38
CA VAL A 225 0.32 -13.55 -3.44
C VAL A 225 0.17 -14.83 -2.62
N TRP A 226 1.13 -15.76 -2.69
CA TRP A 226 1.09 -16.98 -1.85
C TRP A 226 1.20 -16.66 -0.37
N LEU A 227 2.06 -15.70 -0.01
CA LEU A 227 2.21 -15.25 1.37
C LEU A 227 0.96 -14.53 1.87
N GLU A 228 0.32 -13.72 1.03
CA GLU A 228 -0.94 -13.03 1.34
C GLU A 228 -2.07 -14.04 1.58
N LEU A 229 -2.18 -15.07 0.74
CA LEU A 229 -3.15 -16.15 0.93
C LEU A 229 -2.89 -16.93 2.22
N PHE A 230 -1.63 -17.23 2.53
CA PHE A 230 -1.24 -17.86 3.79
C PHE A 230 -1.59 -16.99 5.00
N LEU A 231 -1.28 -15.69 4.97
CA LEU A 231 -1.59 -14.75 6.05
C LEU A 231 -3.10 -14.57 6.21
N LEU A 232 -3.86 -14.55 5.12
CA LEU A 232 -5.32 -14.48 5.14
C LEU A 232 -5.93 -15.73 5.76
N ALA A 233 -5.45 -16.92 5.40
CA ALA A 233 -5.87 -18.17 6.02
C ALA A 233 -5.51 -18.20 7.51
N ALA A 234 -4.27 -17.82 7.87
CA ALA A 234 -3.82 -17.74 9.25
C ALA A 234 -4.62 -16.72 10.06
N PHE A 235 -5.03 -15.59 9.45
CA PHE A 235 -5.88 -14.58 10.07
C PHE A 235 -7.23 -15.18 10.50
N PHE A 236 -7.91 -15.91 9.61
CA PHE A 236 -9.19 -16.55 9.94
C PHE A 236 -9.06 -17.72 10.89
N VAL A 237 -8.01 -18.53 10.78
CA VAL A 237 -7.72 -19.60 11.74
C VAL A 237 -7.47 -19.02 13.13
N GLY A 238 -6.73 -17.91 13.22
CA GLY A 238 -6.49 -17.20 14.48
C GLY A 238 -7.76 -16.62 15.11
N LEU A 239 -8.77 -16.25 14.30
CA LEU A 239 -10.09 -15.87 14.80
C LEU A 239 -10.92 -17.07 15.26
N ALA A 240 -10.82 -18.21 14.56
CA ALA A 240 -11.52 -19.45 14.90
C ALA A 240 -11.02 -20.09 16.20
N LEU A 241 -9.72 -19.95 16.48
CA LEU A 241 -9.07 -20.42 17.72
C LEU A 241 -9.09 -19.39 18.85
N GLY A 242 -9.70 -18.22 18.62
CA GLY A 242 -9.79 -17.14 19.61
C GLY A 242 -10.98 -17.28 20.55
N ASP A 243 -11.19 -16.25 21.38
CA ASP A 243 -12.32 -16.19 22.32
C ASP A 243 -13.67 -16.13 21.61
N ASP A 244 -14.77 -16.33 22.35
CA ASP A 244 -16.15 -16.32 21.83
C ASP A 244 -16.46 -15.05 21.00
N GLY A 245 -15.91 -13.89 21.39
CA GLY A 245 -16.05 -12.64 20.64
C GLY A 245 -15.40 -12.68 19.25
N LYS A 246 -14.24 -13.34 19.12
CA LYS A 246 -13.54 -13.52 17.83
C LYS A 246 -14.28 -14.51 16.95
N VAL A 247 -14.77 -15.62 17.52
CA VAL A 247 -15.58 -16.61 16.79
C VAL A 247 -16.89 -15.97 16.28
N ARG A 248 -17.57 -15.16 17.11
CA ARG A 248 -18.77 -14.42 16.66
C ARG A 248 -18.45 -13.46 15.52
N SER A 249 -17.33 -12.75 15.59
CA SER A 249 -16.90 -11.84 14.52
C SER A 249 -16.57 -12.58 13.22
N LEU A 250 -15.98 -13.78 13.32
CA LEU A 250 -15.71 -14.66 12.19
C LEU A 250 -17.00 -15.12 11.50
N VAL A 251 -17.97 -15.58 12.29
CA VAL A 251 -19.28 -16.01 11.78
C VAL A 251 -20.05 -14.83 11.19
N ALA A 252 -19.98 -13.64 11.78
CA ALA A 252 -20.60 -12.44 11.22
C ALA A 252 -19.94 -12.01 9.89
N ALA A 253 -18.62 -12.18 9.75
CA ALA A 253 -17.90 -11.82 8.54
C ALA A 253 -18.06 -12.85 7.40
N LEU A 254 -18.05 -14.15 7.71
CA LEU A 254 -18.01 -15.25 6.73
C LEU A 254 -19.28 -16.09 6.64
N GLY A 255 -20.13 -16.08 7.66
CA GLY A 255 -21.27 -16.98 7.81
C GLY A 255 -22.56 -16.50 7.13
N GLY A 256 -22.64 -15.23 6.70
CA GLY A 256 -23.79 -14.71 5.97
C GLY A 256 -23.92 -13.19 6.08
N GLY A 257 -24.16 -12.52 4.95
CA GLY A 257 -24.35 -11.07 4.89
C GLY A 257 -23.74 -10.43 3.65
N PHE A 258 -23.92 -9.12 3.50
CA PHE A 258 -23.38 -8.35 2.38
C PHE A 258 -21.84 -8.46 2.30
N TRP A 259 -21.14 -8.36 3.43
CA TRP A 259 -19.68 -8.41 3.51
C TRP A 259 -19.09 -9.81 3.24
N THR A 260 -19.86 -10.88 3.49
CA THR A 260 -19.47 -12.24 3.13
C THR A 260 -19.36 -12.41 1.62
N TRP A 261 -20.30 -11.86 0.84
CA TRP A 261 -20.22 -11.87 -0.62
C TRP A 261 -19.04 -11.05 -1.15
N TRP A 262 -18.75 -9.90 -0.53
CA TRP A 262 -17.57 -9.10 -0.86
C TRP A 262 -16.27 -9.86 -0.60
N PHE A 263 -16.22 -10.68 0.45
CA PHE A 263 -15.06 -11.53 0.70
C PHE A 263 -14.92 -12.64 -0.34
N TRP A 264 -15.95 -13.48 -0.53
CA TRP A 264 -15.84 -14.65 -1.40
C TRP A 264 -15.72 -14.28 -2.88
N ILE A 265 -16.57 -13.38 -3.37
CA ILE A 265 -16.53 -12.97 -4.79
C ILE A 265 -15.42 -11.95 -5.01
N GLY A 266 -15.31 -10.95 -4.14
CA GLY A 266 -14.36 -9.84 -4.31
C GLY A 266 -12.93 -10.22 -3.98
N VAL A 267 -12.66 -10.59 -2.72
CA VAL A 267 -11.30 -10.89 -2.27
C VAL A 267 -10.82 -12.22 -2.87
N ILE A 268 -11.54 -13.31 -2.63
CA ILE A 268 -11.12 -14.65 -3.07
C ILE A 268 -11.27 -14.80 -4.59
N GLY A 269 -12.45 -14.47 -5.15
CA GLY A 269 -12.72 -14.57 -6.58
C GLY A 269 -11.86 -13.62 -7.43
N ILE A 270 -12.11 -12.32 -7.31
CA ILE A 270 -11.46 -11.31 -8.14
C ILE A 270 -9.99 -11.10 -7.73
N GLY A 271 -9.69 -11.10 -6.43
CA GLY A 271 -8.33 -10.83 -5.95
C GLY A 271 -7.34 -11.98 -6.05
N PHE A 272 -7.78 -13.23 -5.91
CA PHE A 272 -6.88 -14.40 -5.93
C PHE A 272 -7.15 -15.34 -7.10
N ILE A 273 -8.38 -15.83 -7.28
CA ILE A 273 -8.71 -16.86 -8.28
C ILE A 273 -8.45 -16.34 -9.69
N ILE A 274 -8.96 -15.15 -10.03
CA ILE A 274 -8.79 -14.57 -11.38
C ILE A 274 -7.29 -14.37 -11.71
N PRO A 275 -6.48 -13.67 -10.89
CA PRO A 275 -5.07 -13.50 -11.17
C PRO A 275 -4.30 -14.81 -11.26
N LEU A 276 -4.54 -15.77 -10.36
CA LEU A 276 -3.84 -17.06 -10.36
C LEU A 276 -4.19 -17.93 -11.56
N ALA A 277 -5.47 -17.98 -11.95
CA ALA A 277 -5.93 -18.73 -13.11
C ALA A 277 -5.39 -18.14 -14.41
N LEU A 278 -5.41 -16.81 -14.53
CA LEU A 278 -4.97 -16.10 -15.74
C LEU A 278 -3.45 -15.91 -15.82
N LYS A 279 -2.70 -16.16 -14.73
CA LYS A 279 -1.24 -16.01 -14.71
C LYS A 279 -0.52 -16.84 -15.78
N LYS A 280 -0.93 -18.09 -15.99
CA LYS A 280 -0.38 -18.97 -17.04
C LYS A 280 -0.67 -18.43 -18.44
N TRP A 281 -1.83 -17.78 -18.63
CA TRP A 281 -2.25 -17.19 -19.89
C TRP A 281 -1.54 -15.85 -20.19
N GLN A 282 -1.23 -15.09 -19.14
CA GLN A 282 -0.42 -13.88 -19.21
C GLN A 282 1.01 -14.19 -19.65
N ASN A 283 1.64 -15.22 -19.07
CA ASN A 283 3.02 -15.60 -19.43
C ASN A 283 3.17 -16.16 -20.85
N ARG A 284 2.09 -16.63 -21.48
CA ARG A 284 2.13 -17.25 -22.81
C ARG A 284 1.91 -16.28 -23.98
N GLY A 285 1.65 -14.99 -23.74
CA GLY A 285 1.40 -14.05 -24.84
C GLY A 285 1.73 -12.60 -24.53
N ASN A 286 2.17 -11.86 -25.55
CA ASN A 286 2.68 -10.48 -25.44
C ASN A 286 1.57 -9.40 -25.40
N GLY A 287 0.41 -9.69 -24.82
CA GLY A 287 -0.72 -8.78 -24.83
C GLY A 287 -0.76 -7.85 -23.61
N ALA A 288 -0.58 -6.53 -23.83
CA ALA A 288 -0.75 -5.50 -22.78
C ALA A 288 -2.12 -5.59 -22.10
N PHE A 289 -3.14 -5.96 -22.85
CA PHE A 289 -4.50 -6.19 -22.34
C PHE A 289 -4.55 -7.30 -21.28
N ARG A 290 -3.76 -8.37 -21.42
CA ARG A 290 -3.75 -9.49 -20.46
C ARG A 290 -3.14 -9.06 -19.13
N VAL A 291 -2.02 -8.34 -19.20
CA VAL A 291 -1.36 -7.77 -18.00
C VAL A 291 -2.30 -6.79 -17.30
N LEU A 292 -2.97 -5.91 -18.07
CA LEU A 292 -3.93 -4.96 -17.51
C LEU A 292 -5.08 -5.66 -16.79
N LEU A 293 -5.65 -6.72 -17.37
CA LEU A 293 -6.73 -7.48 -16.74
C LEU A 293 -6.29 -8.17 -15.45
N VAL A 294 -5.15 -8.87 -15.48
CA VAL A 294 -4.65 -9.61 -14.30
C VAL A 294 -4.27 -8.66 -13.17
N SER A 295 -3.47 -7.64 -13.48
CA SER A 295 -3.05 -6.65 -12.48
C SER A 295 -4.21 -5.78 -12.01
N GLY A 296 -5.18 -5.47 -12.88
CA GLY A 296 -6.40 -4.76 -12.51
C GLY A 296 -7.28 -5.57 -11.55
N ALA A 297 -7.44 -6.87 -11.80
CA ALA A 297 -8.17 -7.77 -10.89
C ALA A 297 -7.47 -7.89 -9.52
N SER A 298 -6.14 -8.04 -9.50
CA SER A 298 -5.36 -8.04 -8.25
C SER A 298 -5.53 -6.74 -7.46
N LEU A 299 -5.45 -5.59 -8.15
CA LEU A 299 -5.61 -4.27 -7.54
C LEU A 299 -7.02 -4.05 -6.97
N LEU A 300 -8.05 -4.47 -7.70
CA LEU A 300 -9.44 -4.49 -7.22
C LEU A 300 -9.61 -5.44 -6.03
N GLY A 301 -8.98 -6.60 -6.04
CA GLY A 301 -8.97 -7.55 -4.92
C GLY A 301 -8.44 -6.92 -3.64
N VAL A 302 -7.28 -6.25 -3.70
CA VAL A 302 -6.69 -5.56 -2.54
C VAL A 302 -7.57 -4.40 -2.08
N PHE A 303 -8.21 -3.68 -3.00
CA PHE A 303 -9.16 -2.63 -2.65
C PHE A 303 -10.37 -3.20 -1.88
N LEU A 304 -10.97 -4.27 -2.40
CA LEU A 304 -12.10 -4.96 -1.76
C LEU A 304 -11.70 -5.58 -0.42
N LEU A 305 -10.47 -6.09 -0.29
CA LEU A 305 -9.92 -6.60 0.96
C LEU A 305 -9.89 -5.52 2.04
N ARG A 306 -9.45 -4.30 1.72
CA ARG A 306 -9.40 -3.20 2.68
C ARG A 306 -10.78 -2.73 3.11
N PHE A 307 -11.73 -2.68 2.17
CA PHE A 307 -13.14 -2.45 2.50
C PHE A 307 -13.71 -3.54 3.40
N PHE A 308 -13.47 -4.80 3.05
CA PHE A 308 -13.92 -5.95 3.82
C PHE A 308 -13.35 -5.90 5.24
N VAL A 309 -12.04 -5.76 5.43
CA VAL A 309 -11.44 -5.76 6.77
C VAL A 309 -11.98 -4.60 7.61
N LEU A 310 -12.12 -3.40 7.02
CA LEU A 310 -12.57 -2.22 7.74
C LEU A 310 -14.04 -2.31 8.16
N TYR A 311 -14.93 -2.74 7.26
CA TYR A 311 -16.36 -2.82 7.56
C TYR A 311 -16.72 -4.09 8.32
N ALA A 312 -16.27 -5.26 7.87
CA ALA A 312 -16.52 -6.52 8.56
C ALA A 312 -15.92 -6.51 9.97
N GLY A 313 -14.77 -5.84 10.14
CA GLY A 313 -14.13 -5.69 11.43
C GLY A 313 -14.91 -4.87 12.44
N GLN A 314 -15.81 -3.99 11.99
CA GLN A 314 -16.62 -3.13 12.86
C GLN A 314 -18.05 -3.65 13.10
N LEU A 315 -18.44 -4.78 12.49
CA LEU A 315 -19.80 -5.35 12.64
C LEU A 315 -20.09 -5.85 14.05
N THR A 316 -19.06 -6.29 14.77
CA THR A 316 -19.18 -6.85 16.12
C THR A 316 -18.28 -6.09 17.08
N VAL A 317 -18.86 -5.57 18.16
CA VAL A 317 -18.13 -4.95 19.27
C VAL A 317 -18.01 -5.98 20.40
N ALA A 318 -16.88 -5.95 21.11
CA ALA A 318 -16.63 -6.78 22.29
C ALA A 318 -17.57 -6.45 23.46
#